data_AF-A0AAV2HYM6-F1
#
_entry.id   AF-A0AAV2HYM6-F1
#
_cell.length_a   1.000
_cell.length_b   1.000
_cell.length_c   1.000
_cell.angle_alpha   90.00
_cell.angle_beta   90.00
_cell.angle_gamma   90.00
#
_symmetry.space_group_name_H-M   'P 1'
#
loop_
_entity.id
_entity.type
_entity.pdbx_description
1 polymer ?
#
loop_
_entity_poly.entity_id
_entity_poly.type
_entity_poly.pdbx_seq_one_letter_code
_entity_poly.pdbx_strand_id
1 'polypeptide(L)'
;MRTVAQKHVIRMHPSIKRSFCKSCNIILISGQTCRIRFRSRSEKHTVVTCLHCGTMKRFMWRQNYNLWLDRPEAWLPNKKATVKS
;
A
#
# COMPACT_ATOMS: atom_id res chain seq x y z
N MET A 1 13.60 6.06 -4.54
CA MET A 1 12.33 5.51 -5.07
C MET A 1 11.31 6.55 -5.51
N ARG A 2 11.07 7.64 -4.76
CA ARG A 2 10.05 8.65 -5.14
C ARG A 2 10.39 9.42 -6.43
N THR A 3 11.63 9.91 -6.56
CA THR A 3 12.06 10.77 -7.68
C THR A 3 11.95 10.07 -9.03
N VAL A 4 12.49 8.85 -9.15
CA VAL A 4 12.40 8.05 -10.38
C VAL A 4 10.95 7.73 -10.72
N ALA A 5 10.16 7.28 -9.74
CA ALA A 5 8.75 6.96 -9.96
C ALA A 5 7.91 8.19 -10.39
N GLN A 6 8.21 9.38 -9.85
CA GLN A 6 7.54 10.62 -10.25
C GLN A 6 7.96 11.06 -11.65
N LYS A 7 9.26 11.00 -11.97
CA LYS A 7 9.79 11.37 -13.29
C LYS A 7 9.20 10.53 -14.41
N HIS A 8 9.01 9.24 -14.17
CA HIS A 8 8.45 8.30 -15.15
C HIS A 8 6.93 8.06 -14.97
N VAL A 9 6.26 8.78 -14.06
CA VAL A 9 4.81 8.62 -13.76
C VAL A 9 4.43 7.15 -13.47
N ILE A 10 5.32 6.42 -12.79
CA ILE A 10 5.13 4.99 -12.49
C ILE A 10 4.21 4.83 -11.27
N ARG A 11 3.12 4.10 -11.46
CA ARG A 11 2.23 3.70 -10.36
C ARG A 11 2.75 2.42 -9.69
N MET A 12 3.53 2.59 -8.63
CA MET A 12 4.02 1.45 -7.83
C MET A 12 2.89 0.65 -7.17
N HIS A 13 3.09 -0.66 -7.05
CA HIS A 13 2.21 -1.55 -6.30
C HIS A 13 2.12 -1.09 -4.82
N PRO A 14 0.94 -1.13 -4.18
CA PRO A 14 0.82 -0.71 -2.79
C PRO A 14 1.69 -1.50 -1.82
N SER A 15 1.99 -2.78 -2.06
CA SER A 15 2.94 -3.54 -1.24
C SER A 15 4.32 -2.86 -1.19
N ILE A 16 4.84 -2.41 -2.33
CA ILE A 16 6.10 -1.66 -2.43
C ILE A 16 5.97 -0.29 -1.75
N LYS A 17 4.87 0.43 -1.97
CA LYS A 17 4.64 1.72 -1.28
C LYS A 17 4.53 1.58 0.25
N ARG A 18 4.21 0.40 0.79
CA ARG A 18 4.15 0.16 2.23
C ARG A 18 5.55 0.08 2.84
N SER A 19 6.53 -0.50 2.14
CA SER A 19 7.89 -0.72 2.66
C SER A 19 8.78 0.52 2.73
N PHE A 20 8.45 1.64 2.06
CA PHE A 20 9.27 2.88 2.11
C PHE A 20 8.57 4.01 2.85
N CYS A 21 9.29 4.83 3.61
CA CYS A 21 8.72 6.05 4.20
C CYS A 21 8.30 7.05 3.11
N LYS A 22 7.14 7.70 3.27
CA LYS A 22 6.66 8.69 2.29
C LYS A 22 7.51 9.95 2.32
N SER A 23 7.96 10.42 3.48
CA SER A 23 8.71 11.68 3.63
C SER A 23 10.19 11.50 3.31
N CYS A 24 10.93 10.74 4.13
CA CYS A 24 12.38 10.57 3.99
C CYS A 24 12.82 9.48 3.00
N ASN A 25 11.89 8.74 2.40
CA ASN A 25 12.18 7.66 1.42
C ASN A 25 13.06 6.50 1.93
N ILE A 26 13.29 6.38 3.25
CA ILE A 26 14.01 5.25 3.84
C ILE A 26 13.18 3.97 3.78
N ILE A 27 13.85 2.81 3.71
CA ILE A 27 13.20 1.50 3.85
C ILE A 27 12.77 1.33 5.32
N LEU A 28 11.53 0.89 5.54
CA LEU A 28 10.93 0.62 6.85
C LEU A 28 11.20 -0.85 7.21
N ILE A 29 12.26 -1.09 7.96
CA ILE A 29 12.66 -2.39 8.52
C ILE A 29 12.25 -2.41 9.98
N SER A 30 11.43 -3.38 10.36
CA SER A 30 10.93 -3.54 11.72
C SER A 30 12.09 -3.69 12.71
N GLY A 31 12.08 -2.87 13.76
CA GLY A 31 13.10 -2.93 14.83
C GLY A 31 14.36 -2.12 14.54
N GLN A 32 14.61 -1.71 13.30
CA GLN A 32 15.76 -0.86 12.95
C GLN A 32 15.32 0.57 12.60
N THR A 33 14.58 0.73 11.51
CA THR A 33 14.21 2.06 10.97
C THR A 33 12.75 2.42 11.20
N CYS A 34 11.93 1.45 11.62
CA CYS A 34 10.53 1.67 11.91
C CYS A 34 10.05 0.91 13.15
N ARG A 35 9.05 1.48 13.82
CA ARG A 35 8.32 0.88 14.92
C ARG A 35 6.93 0.50 14.47
N ILE A 36 6.57 -0.77 14.65
CA ILE A 36 5.26 -1.30 14.31
C ILE A 36 4.46 -1.49 15.61
N ARG A 37 3.21 -1.02 15.65
CA ARG A 37 2.29 -1.27 16.76
C ARG A 37 0.91 -1.67 16.26
N PHE A 38 0.35 -2.70 16.87
CA PHE A 38 -1.03 -3.11 16.67
C PHE A 38 -1.93 -2.35 17.65
N ARG A 39 -3.03 -1.79 17.14
CA ARG A 39 -4.01 -1.03 17.93
C ARG A 39 -5.41 -1.55 17.61
N SER A 40 -6.25 -1.69 18.64
CA SER A 40 -7.61 -2.24 18.53
C SER A 40 -8.69 -1.34 19.11
N ARG A 41 -8.36 -0.13 19.59
CA ARG A 41 -9.29 0.73 20.35
C ARG A 41 -10.51 1.24 19.58
N SER A 42 -10.43 1.37 18.25
CA SER A 42 -11.55 1.82 17.41
C SER A 42 -11.74 0.80 16.28
N GLU A 43 -10.97 0.91 15.21
CA GLU A 43 -10.82 -0.14 14.20
C GLU A 43 -9.49 -0.88 14.44
N LYS A 44 -9.46 -2.21 14.25
CA LYS A 44 -8.20 -2.98 14.32
C LYS A 44 -7.26 -2.51 13.22
N HIS A 45 -6.08 -2.03 13.59
CA HIS A 45 -5.13 -1.52 12.61
C HIS A 45 -3.68 -1.64 13.07
N THR A 46 -2.79 -1.64 12.08
CA THR A 46 -1.34 -1.57 12.27
C THR A 46 -0.86 -0.15 12.03
N VAL A 47 -0.15 0.41 12.99
CA VAL A 47 0.56 1.68 12.85
C VAL A 47 2.04 1.39 12.63
N VAL A 48 2.59 1.91 11.53
CA VAL A 48 4.02 1.87 11.24
C VAL A 48 4.55 3.29 11.34
N THR A 49 5.41 3.53 12.33
CA THR A 49 6.04 4.83 12.58
C THR A 49 7.50 4.76 12.14
N CYS A 50 7.92 5.70 11.30
CA CYS A 50 9.33 5.85 10.95
C CYS A 50 10.10 6.46 12.13
N LEU A 51 11.22 5.85 12.53
CA LEU A 51 12.05 6.34 13.63
C LEU A 51 12.95 7.52 13.20
N HIS A 52 13.19 7.69 11.90
CA HIS A 52 14.04 8.76 11.38
C HIS A 52 13.31 10.11 11.26
N CYS A 53 12.06 10.11 10.79
CA CYS A 53 11.30 11.34 10.51
C CYS A 53 9.95 11.44 11.25
N GLY A 54 9.60 10.45 12.08
CA GLY A 54 8.35 10.42 12.83
C GLY A 54 7.07 10.17 12.01
N THR A 55 7.16 10.10 10.68
CA THR A 55 5.98 9.93 9.83
C THR A 55 5.30 8.57 10.09
N MET A 56 3.97 8.61 10.27
CA MET A 56 3.16 7.44 10.58
C MET A 56 2.34 6.98 9.38
N LYS A 57 2.26 5.67 9.19
CA LYS A 57 1.32 5.02 8.27
C LYS A 57 0.36 4.13 9.07
N ARG A 58 -0.90 4.10 8.66
CA ARG A 58 -1.94 3.29 9.29
C ARG A 58 -2.51 2.32 8.26
N PHE A 59 -2.60 1.05 8.63
CA PHE A 59 -3.16 -0.02 7.80
C PHE A 59 -4.29 -0.70 8.56
N MET A 60 -5.51 -0.53 8.08
CA MET A 60 -6.70 -1.13 8.70
C MET A 60 -6.76 -2.64 8.39
N TRP A 61 -7.20 -3.42 9.37
CA TRP A 61 -7.41 -4.86 9.24
C TRP A 61 -8.85 -5.16 8.85
N ARG A 62 -9.20 -4.83 7.59
CA ARG A 62 -10.50 -5.15 7.02
C ARG A 62 -10.43 -6.51 6.33
N GLN A 63 -11.25 -7.45 6.77
CA GLN A 63 -11.21 -8.84 6.30
C GLN A 63 -11.57 -8.97 4.82
N ASN A 64 -12.51 -8.16 4.33
CA ASN A 64 -12.97 -8.16 2.94
C ASN A 64 -12.29 -7.09 2.08
N TYR A 65 -11.13 -6.57 2.49
CA TYR A 65 -10.43 -5.53 1.74
C TYR A 65 -9.40 -6.12 0.78
N ASN A 66 -9.77 -6.20 -0.49
CA ASN A 66 -8.87 -6.52 -1.58
C ASN A 66 -8.48 -5.24 -2.33
N LEU A 67 -7.20 -5.15 -2.70
CA LEU A 67 -6.72 -4.12 -3.61
C LEU A 67 -7.39 -4.30 -4.98
N TRP A 68 -7.58 -3.21 -5.73
CA TRP A 68 -8.14 -3.31 -7.08
C TRP A 68 -7.34 -4.27 -7.97
N LEU A 69 -5.99 -4.20 -7.88
CA LEU A 69 -5.07 -5.06 -8.63
C LEU A 69 -5.17 -6.54 -8.26
N ASP A 70 -5.68 -6.89 -7.08
CA ASP A 70 -5.82 -8.29 -6.66
C ASP A 70 -7.14 -8.89 -7.15
N ARG A 71 -8.05 -8.08 -7.73
CA ARG A 71 -9.32 -8.57 -8.26
C ARG A 71 -9.09 -9.21 -9.63
N PRO A 72 -9.66 -10.39 -9.90
CA PRO A 72 -9.52 -11.05 -11.21
C PRO A 72 -10.08 -10.19 -12.36
N GLU A 73 -11.13 -9.41 -12.08
CA GLU A 73 -11.75 -8.44 -12.99
C GLU A 73 -10.77 -7.36 -13.49
N ALA A 74 -9.71 -7.05 -12.73
CA ALA A 74 -8.74 -6.03 -13.13
C ALA A 74 -7.81 -6.49 -14.26
N TRP A 75 -7.62 -7.81 -14.41
CA TRP A 75 -6.74 -8.41 -15.42
C TRP A 75 -7.50 -8.99 -16.59
N LEU A 76 -8.70 -9.52 -16.32
CA LEU A 76 -9.53 -10.14 -17.35
C LEU A 76 -10.11 -9.06 -18.26
N PRO A 77 -10.00 -9.20 -19.59
CA PRO A 77 -10.72 -8.31 -20.50
C PRO A 77 -12.21 -8.46 -20.22
N ASN A 78 -12.89 -7.32 -20.07
CA ASN A 78 -14.34 -7.29 -19.90
C ASN A 78 -14.98 -8.07 -21.05
N LYS A 79 -15.68 -9.15 -20.74
CA LYS A 79 -16.58 -9.83 -21.68
C LYS A 79 -17.79 -8.91 -21.94
N LYS A 80 -17.57 -7.78 -22.62
CA LYS A 80 -18.67 -6.98 -23.16
C LYS A 80 -19.30 -7.85 -24.25
N ALA A 81 -20.52 -8.29 -23.93
CA ALA A 81 -21.47 -9.04 -24.73
C ALA A 81 -21.13 -9.18 -26.22
N THR A 82 -20.84 -10.39 -26.65
CA THR A 82 -21.10 -10.81 -28.02
C THR A 82 -22.61 -10.90 -28.20
N VAL A 83 -23.28 -9.76 -28.42
CA VAL A 83 -24.55 -9.75 -29.14
C VAL A 83 -24.17 -9.85 -30.61
N LYS A 84 -24.13 -11.07 -31.14
CA LYS A 84 -24.05 -11.29 -32.59
C LYS A 84 -25.43 -10.97 -33.16
N SER A 85 -25.48 -9.93 -34.01
CA SER A 85 -26.58 -9.67 -34.95
C SER A 85 -26.58 -10.72 -36.06
#